data_AF-A0A1M5YCT4-F1
#
_entry.id   AF-A0A1M5YCT4-F1
#
_cell.length_a   1.000
_cell.length_b   1.000
_cell.length_c   1.000
_cell.angle_alpha   90.00
_cell.angle_beta   90.00
_cell.angle_gamma   90.00
#
_symmetry.space_group_name_H-M   'P 1'
#
loop_
_entity.id
_entity.type
_entity.pdbx_description
1 polymer ?
#
loop_
_entity_poly.entity_id
_entity_poly.type
_entity_poly.pdbx_seq_one_letter_code
_entity_poly.pdbx_strand_id
1 'polypeptide(L)'
;MVKDVSYEYDKKKVCKKVKKHYKKYDPFLLKGMEVALKRIITAVNAREKIVIYGYYDVDSITSIAILLLVLRYLNADVEYYIPNDENIERTLRSKDILNHIEFLGTDLIISLGCGMNSHKEIELCKELGIDVVVLDTEKTSVDRLDAYVINPNQDSCSYPFKGLSFVGLTFKLVQALSRYYKLKSFNKYVDLVMIGTTASEVDLSDENGIFFTEGIYQVNHTNNYGLKALMKINDLKQISEDNVNQLIECIIPRVNPIGKMDNAKIVVELLTTTDLLRAEQIAKYLHKEANKE
;
A
#
# COMPACT_ATOMS: atom_id res chain seq x y z
N MET A 1 -32.45 40.04 -29.47
CA MET A 1 -32.01 39.92 -28.07
C MET A 1 -31.63 38.47 -27.81
N VAL A 2 -30.36 38.14 -27.98
CA VAL A 2 -29.76 36.87 -27.54
C VAL A 2 -28.56 37.31 -26.69
N LYS A 3 -28.57 37.00 -25.40
CA LYS A 3 -27.46 37.32 -24.49
C LYS A 3 -26.55 36.10 -24.42
N ASP A 4 -25.35 36.27 -24.97
CA ASP A 4 -24.19 35.44 -24.68
C ASP A 4 -23.87 35.50 -23.18
N VAL A 5 -23.75 34.34 -22.55
CA VAL A 5 -23.20 34.21 -21.19
C VAL A 5 -21.84 33.55 -21.33
N SER A 6 -20.82 34.39 -21.45
CA SER A 6 -19.42 34.01 -21.32
C SER A 6 -19.13 33.69 -19.84
N TYR A 7 -18.84 32.43 -19.53
CA TYR A 7 -18.25 32.06 -18.24
C TYR A 7 -16.75 32.39 -18.29
N GLU A 8 -16.39 33.56 -17.78
CA GLU A 8 -15.01 33.98 -17.57
C GLU A 8 -14.45 33.23 -16.34
N TYR A 9 -13.63 32.20 -16.59
CA TYR A 9 -12.96 31.42 -15.56
C TYR A 9 -11.80 32.24 -14.98
N ASP A 10 -12.01 32.86 -13.82
CA ASP A 10 -11.03 33.70 -13.13
C ASP A 10 -9.80 32.89 -12.67
N LYS A 11 -8.72 32.99 -13.45
CA LYS A 11 -7.42 32.31 -13.26
C LYS A 11 -6.64 32.72 -12.00
N LYS A 12 -7.18 33.52 -11.08
CA LYS A 12 -6.44 34.08 -9.92
C LYS A 12 -6.75 33.50 -8.54
N LYS A 13 -7.38 32.32 -8.42
CA LYS A 13 -7.64 31.67 -7.12
C LYS A 13 -6.94 30.32 -6.85
N VAL A 14 -6.02 29.87 -7.70
CA VAL A 14 -5.25 28.62 -7.46
C VAL A 14 -3.87 28.92 -6.84
N CYS A 15 -3.87 29.59 -5.70
CA CYS A 15 -2.71 29.71 -4.80
C CYS A 15 -3.17 29.96 -3.36
N LYS A 16 -4.18 29.20 -2.91
CA LYS A 16 -4.40 29.04 -1.48
C LYS A 16 -3.53 27.87 -1.03
N LYS A 17 -2.62 28.14 -0.08
CA LYS A 17 -1.86 27.13 0.68
C LYS A 17 -2.71 25.87 0.87
N VAL A 18 -2.43 24.80 0.12
CA VAL A 18 -3.07 23.50 0.35
C VAL A 18 -2.66 23.10 1.76
N LYS A 19 -3.58 23.20 2.72
CA LYS A 19 -3.40 22.56 4.02
C LYS A 19 -3.21 21.08 3.68
N LYS A 20 -2.08 20.52 4.07
CA LYS A 20 -1.71 19.13 3.80
C LYS A 20 -2.68 18.22 4.57
N HIS A 21 -3.78 17.81 3.92
CA HIS A 21 -4.90 17.16 4.59
C HIS A 21 -4.63 15.67 4.82
N TYR A 22 -3.70 15.04 4.08
CA TYR A 22 -3.25 13.65 4.34
C TYR A 22 -2.73 13.36 5.76
N LYS A 23 -2.49 14.41 6.57
CA LYS A 23 -2.09 14.30 7.99
C LYS A 23 -3.26 14.50 8.96
N LYS A 24 -4.51 14.28 8.52
CA LYS A 24 -5.72 14.63 9.29
C LYS A 24 -5.70 14.07 10.70
N TYR A 25 -5.53 12.75 10.85
CA TYR A 25 -5.42 12.11 12.17
C TYR A 25 -3.99 11.64 12.45
N ASP A 26 -3.63 11.69 13.73
CA ASP A 26 -2.35 11.21 14.23
C ASP A 26 -2.27 9.67 14.16
N PRO A 27 -1.27 9.08 13.49
CA PRO A 27 -1.11 7.63 13.43
C PRO A 27 -0.98 6.97 14.81
N PHE A 28 -0.50 7.68 15.84
CA PHE A 28 -0.38 7.13 17.21
C PHE A 28 -1.71 6.99 17.94
N LEU A 29 -2.82 7.46 17.36
CA LEU A 29 -4.18 7.12 17.83
C LEU A 29 -4.60 5.69 17.43
N LEU A 30 -3.87 5.05 16.50
CA LEU A 30 -4.07 3.62 16.21
C LEU A 30 -3.50 2.80 17.37
N LYS A 31 -4.37 2.00 18.00
CA LYS A 31 -3.96 1.04 19.02
C LYS A 31 -2.90 0.09 18.42
N GLY A 32 -1.82 -0.12 19.18
CA GLY A 32 -0.69 -0.95 18.78
C GLY A 32 0.36 -0.27 17.89
N MET A 33 0.10 0.93 17.35
CA MET A 33 1.05 1.64 16.49
C MET A 33 2.41 1.85 17.17
N GLU A 34 2.43 2.30 18.43
CA GLU A 34 3.69 2.59 19.12
C GLU A 34 4.55 1.34 19.34
N VAL A 35 3.95 0.22 19.76
CA VAL A 35 4.67 -1.03 20.02
C VAL A 35 5.14 -1.69 18.72
N ALA A 36 4.30 -1.72 17.68
CA ALA A 36 4.67 -2.22 16.37
C ALA A 36 5.79 -1.37 15.73
N LEU A 37 5.69 -0.04 15.83
CA LEU A 37 6.71 0.87 15.33
C LEU A 37 8.06 0.63 16.01
N LYS A 38 8.08 0.47 17.35
CA LYS A 38 9.31 0.14 18.09
C LYS A 38 9.93 -1.15 17.56
N ARG A 39 9.14 -2.20 17.33
CA ARG A 39 9.64 -3.47 16.81
C ARG A 39 10.24 -3.33 15.41
N ILE A 40 9.57 -2.62 14.50
CA ILE A 40 10.07 -2.36 13.14
C ILE A 40 11.35 -1.53 13.19
N ILE A 41 11.43 -0.52 14.06
CA ILE A 41 12.64 0.29 14.24
C ILE A 41 13.82 -0.57 14.71
N THR A 42 13.58 -1.49 15.67
CA THR A 42 14.60 -2.44 16.10
C THR A 42 15.10 -3.26 14.92
N ALA A 43 14.20 -3.84 14.11
CA ALA A 43 14.60 -4.63 12.96
C ALA A 43 15.45 -3.83 11.96
N VAL A 44 15.01 -2.63 11.62
CA VAL A 44 15.72 -1.73 10.70
C VAL A 44 17.12 -1.40 11.23
N ASN A 45 17.24 -1.02 12.50
CA ASN A 45 18.51 -0.60 13.09
C ASN A 45 19.47 -1.76 13.32
N ALA A 46 18.96 -2.94 13.66
CA ALA A 46 19.72 -4.16 13.87
C ALA A 46 20.06 -4.88 12.56
N ARG A 47 19.54 -4.42 11.41
CA ARG A 47 19.62 -5.09 10.10
C ARG A 47 19.10 -6.53 10.13
N GLU A 48 18.06 -6.73 10.93
CA GLU A 48 17.27 -7.95 10.90
C GLU A 48 16.58 -8.10 9.54
N LYS A 49 16.40 -9.35 9.10
CA LYS A 49 15.68 -9.67 7.87
C LYS A 49 14.19 -9.43 8.07
N ILE A 50 13.63 -8.49 7.33
CA ILE A 50 12.20 -8.17 7.31
C ILE A 50 11.57 -8.81 6.06
N VAL A 51 10.46 -9.52 6.23
CA VAL A 51 9.62 -9.99 5.11
C VAL A 51 8.24 -9.35 5.19
N ILE A 52 7.88 -8.61 4.15
CA ILE A 52 6.52 -8.08 3.98
C ILE A 52 5.67 -9.17 3.34
N TYR A 53 4.65 -9.65 4.04
CA TYR A 53 3.74 -10.68 3.53
C TYR A 53 2.42 -10.03 3.12
N GLY A 54 2.03 -10.15 1.84
CA GLY A 54 0.75 -9.61 1.34
C GLY A 54 0.23 -10.38 0.13
N TYR A 55 -0.86 -9.91 -0.47
CA TYR A 55 -1.59 -10.55 -1.58
C TYR A 55 -1.46 -9.81 -2.90
N TYR A 56 -2.05 -10.42 -3.93
CA TYR A 56 -1.97 -10.02 -5.33
C TYR A 56 -3.00 -8.95 -5.74
N ASP A 57 -3.84 -8.44 -4.83
CA ASP A 57 -4.73 -7.33 -5.15
C ASP A 57 -3.98 -5.99 -5.11
N VAL A 58 -4.56 -4.96 -5.76
CA VAL A 58 -3.92 -3.65 -5.92
C VAL A 58 -3.70 -2.92 -4.59
N ASP A 59 -4.61 -3.07 -3.62
CA ASP A 59 -4.50 -2.43 -2.30
C ASP A 59 -3.28 -3.01 -1.53
N SER A 60 -3.14 -4.33 -1.56
CA SER A 60 -1.97 -5.02 -1.01
C SER A 60 -0.67 -4.70 -1.77
N ILE A 61 -0.67 -4.76 -3.11
CA ILE A 61 0.54 -4.51 -3.91
C ILE A 61 1.07 -3.09 -3.71
N THR A 62 0.19 -2.09 -3.68
CA THR A 62 0.59 -0.71 -3.40
C THR A 62 1.12 -0.56 -1.98
N SER A 63 0.54 -1.27 -1.00
CA SER A 63 1.05 -1.33 0.38
C SER A 63 2.45 -1.94 0.46
N ILE A 64 2.68 -3.08 -0.21
CA ILE A 64 4.00 -3.72 -0.33
C ILE A 64 4.99 -2.76 -0.96
N ALA A 65 4.64 -2.14 -2.09
CA ALA A 65 5.52 -1.22 -2.81
C ALA A 65 5.92 -0.01 -1.95
N ILE A 66 4.97 0.58 -1.22
CA ILE A 66 5.24 1.70 -0.32
C ILE A 66 6.19 1.28 0.80
N LEU A 67 5.93 0.16 1.47
CA LEU A 67 6.79 -0.33 2.56
C LEU A 67 8.19 -0.69 2.06
N LEU A 68 8.31 -1.37 0.92
CA LEU A 68 9.61 -1.66 0.29
C LEU A 68 10.39 -0.38 0.00
N LEU A 69 9.74 0.62 -0.60
CA LEU A 69 10.40 1.90 -0.92
C LEU A 69 10.88 2.64 0.33
N VAL A 70 10.09 2.61 1.40
CA VAL A 70 10.43 3.29 2.67
C VAL A 70 11.50 2.53 3.43
N LEU A 71 11.36 1.21 3.59
CA LEU A 71 12.30 0.38 4.34
C LEU A 71 13.66 0.28 3.63
N ARG A 72 13.69 0.15 2.30
CA ARG A 72 14.95 0.22 1.53
C ARG A 72 15.60 1.60 1.62
N TYR A 73 14.81 2.68 1.62
CA TYR A 73 15.34 4.03 1.85
C TYR A 73 16.00 4.17 3.24
N LEU A 74 15.51 3.43 4.23
CA LEU A 74 16.10 3.34 5.57
C LEU A 74 17.26 2.32 5.67
N ASN A 75 17.69 1.73 4.56
CA ASN A 75 18.70 0.67 4.48
C ASN A 75 18.36 -0.60 5.27
N ALA A 76 17.07 -0.91 5.42
CA ALA A 76 16.63 -2.18 6.01
C ALA A 76 16.92 -3.35 5.05
N ASP A 77 17.23 -4.52 5.61
CA ASP A 77 17.26 -5.76 4.86
C ASP A 77 15.82 -6.29 4.72
N VAL A 78 15.18 -5.95 3.60
CA VAL A 78 13.76 -6.19 3.39
C VAL A 78 13.48 -6.91 2.07
N GLU A 79 12.71 -7.99 2.20
CA GLU A 79 12.10 -8.71 1.10
C GLU A 79 10.58 -8.71 1.23
N TYR A 80 9.89 -9.20 0.21
CA TYR A 80 8.44 -9.38 0.26
C TYR A 80 8.06 -10.77 -0.26
N TYR A 81 6.92 -11.25 0.19
CA TYR A 81 6.35 -12.50 -0.25
C TYR A 81 4.87 -12.31 -0.61
N ILE A 82 4.52 -12.74 -1.82
CA ILE A 82 3.14 -12.85 -2.29
C ILE A 82 2.87 -14.34 -2.55
N PRO A 83 1.89 -14.94 -1.87
CA PRO A 83 1.57 -16.35 -2.03
C PRO A 83 1.06 -16.64 -3.46
N ASN A 84 1.45 -17.79 -4.01
CA ASN A 84 1.03 -18.26 -5.35
C ASN A 84 -0.28 -19.09 -5.30
N ASP A 85 -1.30 -18.63 -4.59
CA ASP A 85 -2.58 -19.33 -4.47
C ASP A 85 -3.77 -18.36 -4.30
N GLU A 86 -4.90 -18.61 -4.94
CA GLU A 86 -6.11 -17.77 -4.91
C GLU A 86 -6.87 -17.81 -3.56
N ASN A 87 -6.22 -18.26 -2.47
CA ASN A 87 -6.87 -18.48 -1.18
C ASN A 87 -7.71 -17.26 -0.76
N ILE A 88 -9.01 -17.50 -0.68
CA ILE A 88 -10.05 -16.48 -0.48
C ILE A 88 -9.96 -15.90 0.94
N GLU A 89 -9.52 -16.69 1.92
CA GLU A 89 -9.63 -16.34 3.34
C GLU A 89 -8.51 -15.44 3.88
N ARG A 90 -7.58 -14.96 3.02
CA ARG A 90 -6.43 -14.10 3.39
C ARG A 90 -5.82 -14.44 4.76
N THR A 91 -5.11 -15.57 4.83
CA THR A 91 -4.33 -15.96 6.01
C THR A 91 -2.83 -16.08 5.72
N LEU A 92 -2.00 -15.88 6.75
CA LEU A 92 -0.65 -16.46 6.75
C LEU A 92 -0.78 -17.96 6.56
N ARG A 93 0.23 -18.59 5.95
CA ARG A 93 0.20 -20.02 5.67
C ARG A 93 1.46 -20.67 6.19
N SER A 94 1.31 -21.73 6.98
CA SER A 94 2.46 -22.48 7.50
C SER A 94 3.39 -22.95 6.39
N LYS A 95 2.86 -23.34 5.21
CA LYS A 95 3.68 -23.73 4.06
C LYS A 95 4.58 -22.61 3.54
N ASP A 96 4.10 -21.36 3.54
CA ASP A 96 4.90 -20.23 3.09
C ASP A 96 5.95 -19.87 4.13
N ILE A 97 5.56 -19.92 5.41
CA ILE A 97 6.45 -19.66 6.54
C ILE A 97 7.62 -20.64 6.51
N LEU A 98 7.34 -21.94 6.52
CA LEU A 98 8.35 -23.00 6.60
C LEU A 98 9.21 -23.12 5.33
N ASN A 99 8.62 -22.98 4.15
CA ASN A 99 9.34 -23.28 2.91
C ASN A 99 10.03 -22.07 2.29
N HIS A 100 9.62 -20.85 2.65
CA HIS A 100 10.13 -19.63 2.03
C HIS A 100 10.62 -18.62 3.06
N ILE A 101 9.78 -18.23 4.01
CA ILE A 101 10.09 -17.11 4.90
C ILE A 101 11.19 -17.49 5.90
N GLU A 102 11.10 -18.66 6.53
CA GLU A 102 12.13 -19.17 7.45
C GLU A 102 13.47 -19.34 6.72
N PHE A 103 13.46 -19.86 5.49
CA PHE A 103 14.67 -20.08 4.69
C PHE A 103 15.42 -18.78 4.37
N LEU A 104 14.73 -17.62 4.34
CA LEU A 104 15.36 -16.31 4.16
C LEU A 104 16.10 -15.82 5.41
N GLY A 105 16.02 -16.55 6.53
CA GLY A 105 16.55 -16.12 7.84
C GLY A 105 15.75 -14.95 8.41
N THR A 106 14.43 -14.97 8.23
CA THR A 106 13.53 -13.86 8.61
C THR A 106 13.45 -13.71 10.12
N ASP A 107 13.61 -12.48 10.62
CA ASP A 107 13.43 -12.14 12.03
C ASP A 107 12.07 -11.47 12.28
N LEU A 108 11.54 -10.75 11.28
CA LEU A 108 10.30 -9.99 11.38
C LEU A 108 9.43 -10.13 10.13
N ILE A 109 8.19 -10.59 10.31
CA ILE A 109 7.15 -10.51 9.29
C ILE A 109 6.31 -9.25 9.50
N ILE A 110 6.09 -8.48 8.44
CA ILE A 110 5.04 -7.45 8.38
C ILE A 110 3.90 -8.02 7.52
N SER A 111 2.87 -8.53 8.19
CA SER A 111 1.68 -9.12 7.58
C SER A 111 0.68 -8.05 7.18
N LEU A 112 0.21 -8.14 5.94
CA LEU A 112 -0.68 -7.19 5.31
C LEU A 112 -2.06 -7.79 5.05
N GLY A 113 -3.01 -7.53 5.94
CA GLY A 113 -4.43 -7.90 5.80
C GLY A 113 -4.71 -9.39 5.96
N CYS A 114 -3.87 -10.11 6.71
CA CYS A 114 -4.06 -11.55 6.94
C CYS A 114 -3.73 -12.07 8.34
N GLY A 115 -3.24 -11.23 9.25
CA GLY A 115 -2.76 -11.71 10.54
C GLY A 115 -3.89 -12.02 11.53
N MET A 116 -5.04 -11.34 11.44
CA MET A 116 -6.09 -11.46 12.46
C MET A 116 -6.74 -12.85 12.54
N ASN A 117 -6.74 -13.60 11.44
CA ASN A 117 -7.28 -14.97 11.37
C ASN A 117 -6.19 -16.06 11.41
N SER A 118 -4.93 -15.69 11.65
CA SER A 118 -3.76 -16.56 11.49
C SER A 118 -3.12 -16.96 12.81
N HIS A 119 -3.93 -17.35 13.79
CA HIS A 119 -3.48 -17.66 15.15
C HIS A 119 -2.39 -18.75 15.19
N LYS A 120 -2.63 -19.86 14.49
CA LYS A 120 -1.70 -21.01 14.45
C LYS A 120 -0.39 -20.64 13.77
N GLU A 121 -0.47 -19.85 12.71
CA GLU A 121 0.70 -19.40 11.96
C GLU A 121 1.50 -18.36 12.73
N ILE A 122 0.87 -17.52 13.54
CA ILE A 122 1.56 -16.60 14.44
C ILE A 122 2.26 -17.35 15.58
N GLU A 123 1.62 -18.38 16.14
CA GLU A 123 2.26 -19.27 17.10
C GLU A 123 3.46 -19.99 16.48
N LEU A 124 3.32 -20.51 15.26
CA LEU A 124 4.43 -21.10 14.50
C LEU A 124 5.58 -20.11 14.30
N CYS A 125 5.30 -18.88 13.87
CA CYS A 125 6.34 -17.84 13.73
C CYS A 125 7.09 -17.65 15.05
N LYS A 126 6.38 -17.59 16.18
CA LYS A 126 6.99 -17.47 17.50
C LYS A 126 7.88 -18.66 17.85
N GLU A 127 7.46 -19.89 17.55
CA GLU A 127 8.28 -21.09 17.75
C GLU A 127 9.58 -21.04 16.92
N LEU A 128 9.52 -20.43 15.73
CA LEU A 128 10.67 -20.22 14.84
C LEU A 128 11.51 -18.98 15.21
N GLY A 129 11.13 -18.23 16.25
CA GLY A 129 11.83 -17.00 16.64
C GLY A 129 11.54 -15.80 15.72
N ILE A 130 10.47 -15.85 14.94
CA ILE A 130 10.06 -14.83 13.98
C ILE A 130 8.95 -13.97 14.62
N ASP A 131 9.22 -12.67 14.78
CA ASP A 131 8.20 -11.73 15.24
C ASP A 131 7.20 -11.40 14.12
N VAL A 132 5.95 -11.08 14.49
CA VAL A 132 4.90 -10.71 13.52
C VAL A 132 4.29 -9.37 13.88
N VAL A 133 4.34 -8.42 12.94
CA VAL A 133 3.54 -7.20 12.94
C VAL A 133 2.36 -7.41 11.98
N VAL A 134 1.15 -7.24 12.50
CA VAL A 134 -0.09 -7.39 11.72
C VAL A 134 -0.67 -6.01 11.45
N LEU A 135 -0.80 -5.66 10.17
CA LEU A 135 -1.67 -4.58 9.74
C LEU A 135 -2.95 -5.21 9.23
N ASP A 136 -4.10 -4.75 9.71
CA ASP A 136 -5.40 -5.25 9.27
C ASP A 136 -6.48 -4.16 9.41
N THR A 137 -7.56 -4.28 8.65
CA THR A 137 -8.71 -3.38 8.68
C THR A 137 -10.02 -4.12 8.94
N GLU A 138 -10.02 -5.45 8.98
CA GLU A 138 -11.23 -6.22 9.25
C GLU A 138 -11.73 -6.00 10.69
N LYS A 139 -13.05 -6.11 10.86
CA LYS A 139 -13.64 -6.17 12.19
C LYS A 139 -13.23 -7.48 12.85
N THR A 140 -12.87 -7.40 14.12
CA THR A 140 -12.41 -8.56 14.85
C THR A 140 -12.95 -8.53 16.27
N SER A 141 -13.40 -9.69 16.74
CA SER A 141 -13.70 -9.95 18.15
C SER A 141 -12.56 -10.69 18.85
N VAL A 142 -11.40 -10.79 18.18
CA VAL A 142 -10.23 -11.47 18.74
C VAL A 142 -9.61 -10.56 19.78
N ASP A 143 -9.79 -10.92 21.05
CA ASP A 143 -9.32 -10.13 22.18
C ASP A 143 -7.80 -10.09 22.28
N ARG A 144 -7.08 -11.15 21.86
CA ARG A 144 -5.62 -11.26 21.97
C ARG A 144 -5.01 -12.10 20.87
N LEU A 145 -4.01 -11.52 20.20
CA LEU A 145 -3.11 -12.16 19.26
C LEU A 145 -1.69 -11.95 19.78
N ASP A 146 -0.83 -12.97 19.75
CA ASP A 146 0.57 -12.85 20.20
C ASP A 146 1.44 -12.23 19.10
N ALA A 147 1.05 -11.03 18.69
CA ALA A 147 1.63 -10.27 17.59
C ALA A 147 1.47 -8.77 17.84
N TYR A 148 2.24 -7.95 17.13
CA TYR A 148 2.11 -6.50 17.16
C TYR A 148 1.00 -6.07 16.20
N VAL A 149 -0.21 -5.82 16.71
CA VAL A 149 -1.40 -5.55 15.88
C VAL A 149 -1.67 -4.06 15.72
N ILE A 150 -1.76 -3.60 14.47
CA ILE A 150 -2.28 -2.30 14.08
C ILE A 150 -3.56 -2.53 13.28
N ASN A 151 -4.70 -2.19 13.88
CA ASN A 151 -6.00 -2.26 13.23
C ASN A 151 -6.94 -1.20 13.84
N PRO A 152 -7.55 -0.31 13.03
CA PRO A 152 -8.44 0.72 13.52
C PRO A 152 -9.71 0.16 14.17
N ASN A 153 -10.15 -1.04 13.78
CA ASN A 153 -11.34 -1.74 14.26
C ASN A 153 -11.11 -2.60 15.51
N GLN A 154 -9.92 -2.53 16.14
CA GLN A 154 -9.70 -3.13 17.46
C GLN A 154 -10.60 -2.48 18.52
N ASP A 155 -11.02 -3.29 19.48
CA ASP A 155 -11.68 -2.80 20.69
C ASP A 155 -10.82 -1.78 21.43
N SER A 156 -11.49 -0.70 21.86
CA SER A 156 -10.87 0.45 22.54
C SER A 156 -9.83 1.23 21.70
N CYS A 157 -9.77 1.04 20.38
CA CYS A 157 -8.94 1.86 19.51
C CYS A 157 -9.55 3.27 19.36
N SER A 158 -8.81 4.31 19.76
CA SER A 158 -9.26 5.72 19.73
C SER A 158 -9.16 6.38 18.35
N TYR A 159 -8.64 5.66 17.35
CA TYR A 159 -8.49 6.20 16.00
C TYR A 159 -9.84 6.64 15.42
N PRO A 160 -10.01 7.91 14.97
CA PRO A 160 -11.34 8.46 14.65
C PRO A 160 -12.02 7.84 13.44
N PHE A 161 -11.26 7.38 12.44
CA PHE A 161 -11.81 6.87 11.18
C PHE A 161 -11.55 5.37 11.01
N LYS A 162 -12.63 4.58 11.06
CA LYS A 162 -12.58 3.12 11.04
C LYS A 162 -12.60 2.51 9.63
N GLY A 163 -12.95 3.31 8.63
CA GLY A 163 -13.11 2.89 7.24
C GLY A 163 -11.84 2.99 6.40
N LEU A 164 -10.65 3.11 7.00
CA LEU A 164 -9.40 3.19 6.25
C LEU A 164 -9.27 2.00 5.29
N SER A 165 -8.88 2.28 4.03
CA SER A 165 -8.32 1.26 3.15
C SER A 165 -7.04 0.65 3.74
N PHE A 166 -6.64 -0.52 3.25
CA PHE A 166 -5.48 -1.21 3.76
C PHE A 166 -4.18 -0.42 3.47
N VAL A 167 -4.04 0.12 2.26
CA VAL A 167 -2.94 1.03 1.90
C VAL A 167 -3.00 2.34 2.69
N GLY A 168 -4.20 2.81 3.04
CA GLY A 168 -4.38 3.96 3.93
C GLY A 168 -3.79 3.69 5.32
N LEU A 169 -4.05 2.51 5.89
CA LEU A 169 -3.46 2.07 7.15
C LEU A 169 -1.93 1.91 7.05
N THR A 170 -1.45 1.33 5.95
CA THR A 170 -0.02 1.21 5.67
C THR A 170 0.64 2.59 5.57
N PHE A 171 -0.02 3.57 4.95
CA PHE A 171 0.47 4.94 4.91
C PHE A 171 0.51 5.58 6.30
N LYS A 172 -0.37 5.20 7.23
CA LYS A 172 -0.29 5.64 8.64
C LYS A 172 0.93 5.08 9.36
N LEU A 173 1.29 3.82 9.11
CA LEU A 173 2.57 3.27 9.59
C LEU A 173 3.76 4.04 9.00
N VAL A 174 3.74 4.35 7.71
CA VAL A 174 4.79 5.17 7.06
C VAL A 174 4.85 6.57 7.64
N GLN A 175 3.72 7.17 8.00
CA GLN A 175 3.67 8.45 8.71
C GLN A 175 4.38 8.36 10.06
N ALA A 176 4.17 7.28 10.81
CA ALA A 176 4.81 7.05 12.10
C ALA A 176 6.33 6.85 11.96
N LEU A 177 6.77 6.00 11.02
CA LEU A 177 8.18 5.82 10.64
C LEU A 177 8.82 7.15 10.22
N SER A 178 8.12 7.94 9.41
CA SER A 178 8.59 9.23 8.93
C SER A 178 8.77 10.25 10.05
N ARG A 179 7.93 10.21 11.08
CA ARG A 179 8.10 11.06 12.27
C ARG A 179 9.33 10.65 13.06
N TYR A 180 9.56 9.35 13.24
CA TYR A 180 10.73 8.83 13.97
C TYR A 180 12.05 9.15 13.24
N TYR A 181 12.17 8.77 11.96
CA TYR A 181 13.37 8.99 11.15
C TYR A 181 13.46 10.41 10.55
N LYS A 182 12.50 11.30 10.85
CA LYS A 182 12.41 12.69 10.33
C LYS A 182 12.44 12.76 8.80
N LEU A 183 11.75 11.84 8.14
CA LEU A 183 11.63 11.78 6.68
C LEU A 183 10.81 12.96 6.15
N LYS A 184 11.38 13.74 5.22
CA LYS A 184 10.74 14.99 4.73
C LYS A 184 9.68 14.78 3.64
N SER A 185 9.78 13.71 2.85
CA SER A 185 9.06 13.56 1.57
C SER A 185 8.25 12.27 1.44
N PHE A 186 7.71 11.72 2.54
CA PHE A 186 6.88 10.52 2.49
C PHE A 186 5.54 10.73 1.76
N ASN A 187 5.10 11.98 1.61
CA ASN A 187 3.89 12.32 0.86
C ASN A 187 3.99 12.05 -0.64
N LYS A 188 5.19 11.77 -1.16
CA LYS A 188 5.39 11.37 -2.56
C LYS A 188 4.74 10.02 -2.89
N TYR A 189 4.31 9.26 -1.88
CA TYR A 189 3.64 7.96 -2.04
C TYR A 189 2.12 8.07 -2.03
N VAL A 190 1.54 9.28 -1.87
CA VAL A 190 0.08 9.46 -1.81
C VAL A 190 -0.60 9.12 -3.14
N ASP A 191 0.13 9.13 -4.25
CA ASP A 191 -0.31 8.57 -5.54
C ASP A 191 -0.59 7.06 -5.44
N LEU A 192 0.33 6.28 -4.86
CA LEU A 192 0.15 4.85 -4.61
C LEU A 192 -0.96 4.57 -3.57
N VAL A 193 -1.07 5.42 -2.54
CA VAL A 193 -2.17 5.32 -1.56
C VAL A 193 -3.50 5.50 -2.25
N MET A 194 -3.66 6.51 -3.11
CA MET A 194 -4.89 6.72 -3.86
C MET A 194 -5.24 5.54 -4.75
N ILE A 195 -4.26 4.97 -5.46
CA ILE A 195 -4.48 3.80 -6.33
C ILE A 195 -5.01 2.62 -5.52
N GLY A 196 -4.38 2.27 -4.40
CA GLY A 196 -4.83 1.16 -3.55
C GLY A 196 -6.18 1.45 -2.89
N THR A 197 -6.40 2.66 -2.35
CA THR A 197 -7.67 3.07 -1.73
C THR A 197 -8.83 3.02 -2.72
N THR A 198 -8.61 3.42 -3.97
CA THR A 198 -9.65 3.40 -5.00
C THR A 198 -9.94 1.96 -5.44
N ALA A 199 -8.89 1.14 -5.58
CA ALA A 199 -9.03 -0.26 -5.98
C ALA A 199 -9.65 -1.15 -4.89
N SER A 200 -9.62 -0.75 -3.62
CA SER A 200 -10.23 -1.48 -2.52
C SER A 200 -11.74 -1.28 -2.40
N GLU A 201 -12.35 -0.43 -3.25
CA GLU A 201 -13.80 -0.16 -3.29
C GLU A 201 -14.38 0.23 -1.91
N VAL A 202 -13.57 0.85 -1.04
CA VAL A 202 -14.00 1.37 0.26
C VAL A 202 -14.72 2.71 0.08
N ASP A 203 -15.50 3.10 1.09
CA ASP A 203 -16.12 4.42 1.10
C ASP A 203 -15.05 5.53 1.07
N LEU A 204 -15.16 6.43 0.08
CA LEU A 204 -14.27 7.57 -0.13
C LEU A 204 -14.65 8.76 0.76
N SER A 205 -15.01 8.46 2.01
CA SER A 205 -15.25 9.45 3.05
C SER A 205 -13.99 9.71 3.87
N ASP A 206 -13.99 10.83 4.59
CA ASP A 206 -12.92 11.23 5.52
C ASP A 206 -11.50 11.09 4.93
N GLU A 207 -10.62 10.27 5.52
CA GLU A 207 -9.22 10.16 5.10
C GLU A 207 -9.07 9.47 3.74
N ASN A 208 -9.93 8.51 3.40
CA ASN A 208 -9.91 7.88 2.08
C ASN A 208 -10.22 8.91 0.99
N GLY A 209 -11.22 9.79 1.21
CA GLY A 209 -11.54 10.87 0.28
C GLY A 209 -10.41 11.90 0.13
N ILE A 210 -9.67 12.15 1.23
CA ILE A 210 -8.46 12.99 1.19
C ILE A 210 -7.37 12.31 0.37
N PHE A 211 -7.09 11.03 0.60
CA PHE A 211 -6.11 10.28 -0.18
C PHE A 211 -6.47 10.26 -1.65
N PHE A 212 -7.74 10.06 -1.98
CA PHE A 212 -8.26 10.11 -3.35
C PHE A 212 -7.97 11.47 -4.02
N THR A 213 -8.45 12.55 -3.41
CA THR A 213 -8.33 13.91 -3.97
C THR A 213 -6.86 14.35 -4.09
N GLU A 214 -6.07 14.18 -3.03
CA GLU A 214 -4.66 14.58 -3.04
C GLU A 214 -3.82 13.65 -3.92
N GLY A 215 -4.16 12.37 -4.00
CA GLY A 215 -3.45 11.40 -4.83
C GLY A 215 -3.68 11.59 -6.33
N ILE A 216 -4.86 12.04 -6.76
CA ILE A 216 -5.08 12.49 -8.15
C ILE A 216 -4.14 13.64 -8.49
N TYR A 217 -3.95 14.60 -7.58
CA TYR A 217 -2.97 15.65 -7.78
C TYR A 217 -1.54 15.09 -7.85
N GLN A 218 -1.17 14.18 -6.93
CA GLN A 218 0.19 13.61 -6.88
C GLN A 218 0.51 12.73 -8.08
N VAL A 219 -0.42 11.89 -8.56
CA VAL A 219 -0.14 10.96 -9.67
C VAL A 219 0.18 11.72 -10.96
N ASN A 220 -0.47 12.85 -11.20
CA ASN A 220 -0.17 13.73 -12.35
C ASN A 220 1.20 14.43 -12.25
N HIS A 221 1.80 14.46 -11.07
CA HIS A 221 3.13 15.03 -10.81
C HIS A 221 4.10 13.98 -10.26
N THR A 222 3.80 12.70 -10.46
CA THR A 222 4.54 11.61 -9.83
C THR A 222 5.98 11.57 -10.33
N ASN A 223 6.87 11.02 -9.50
CA ASN A 223 8.23 10.63 -9.91
C ASN A 223 8.38 9.12 -10.03
N ASN A 224 7.30 8.36 -9.87
CA ASN A 224 7.30 6.91 -10.05
C ASN A 224 7.43 6.57 -11.54
N TYR A 225 8.54 5.93 -11.93
CA TYR A 225 8.78 5.56 -13.32
C TYR A 225 7.75 4.55 -13.83
N GLY A 226 7.29 3.65 -12.97
CA GLY A 226 6.26 2.67 -13.31
C GLY A 226 4.93 3.31 -13.67
N LEU A 227 4.43 4.23 -12.82
CA LEU A 227 3.19 4.95 -13.11
C LEU A 227 3.31 5.80 -14.39
N LYS A 228 4.44 6.48 -14.59
CA LYS A 228 4.70 7.23 -15.84
C LYS A 228 4.67 6.31 -17.07
N ALA A 229 5.27 5.14 -16.99
CA ALA A 229 5.31 4.18 -18.08
C ALA A 229 3.92 3.61 -18.41
N LEU A 230 3.13 3.26 -17.38
CA LEU A 230 1.73 2.82 -17.55
C LEU A 230 0.85 3.90 -18.16
N MET A 231 0.95 5.13 -17.67
CA MET A 231 0.18 6.25 -18.22
C MET A 231 0.55 6.50 -19.69
N LYS A 232 1.84 6.50 -20.01
CA LYS A 232 2.35 6.73 -21.38
C LYS A 232 1.87 5.66 -22.36
N ILE A 233 1.94 4.38 -22.01
CA ILE A 233 1.59 3.30 -22.94
C ILE A 233 0.08 3.17 -23.18
N ASN A 234 -0.75 3.58 -22.21
CA ASN A 234 -2.21 3.56 -22.31
C ASN A 234 -2.81 4.91 -22.75
N ASP A 235 -1.98 5.85 -23.24
CA ASP A 235 -2.37 7.23 -23.62
C ASP A 235 -3.15 8.01 -22.54
N LEU A 236 -2.87 7.72 -21.26
CA LEU A 236 -3.45 8.41 -20.11
C LEU A 236 -2.65 9.69 -19.83
N LYS A 237 -2.93 10.76 -20.58
CA LYS A 237 -2.20 12.04 -20.46
C LYS A 237 -2.38 12.73 -19.11
N GLN A 238 -3.55 12.58 -18.51
CA GLN A 238 -3.88 13.16 -17.22
C GLN A 238 -4.87 12.25 -16.49
N ILE A 239 -4.62 12.03 -15.20
CA ILE A 239 -5.54 11.31 -14.31
C ILE A 239 -6.50 12.30 -13.65
N SER A 240 -7.75 11.89 -13.55
CA SER A 240 -8.87 12.62 -12.96
C SER A 240 -9.79 11.61 -12.26
N GLU A 241 -10.81 12.11 -11.59
CA GLU A 241 -11.82 11.27 -10.93
C GLU A 241 -12.51 10.34 -11.95
N ASP A 242 -12.70 10.81 -13.19
CA ASP A 242 -13.44 10.08 -14.23
C ASP A 242 -12.66 8.92 -14.85
N ASN A 243 -11.32 8.94 -14.80
CA ASN A 243 -10.48 7.96 -15.50
C ASN A 243 -9.44 7.26 -14.61
N VAL A 244 -9.43 7.51 -13.29
CA VAL A 244 -8.54 6.81 -12.35
C VAL A 244 -8.69 5.28 -12.41
N ASN A 245 -9.90 4.79 -12.65
CA ASN A 245 -10.16 3.36 -12.79
C ASN A 245 -9.44 2.75 -13.99
N GLN A 246 -9.24 3.50 -15.08
CA GLN A 246 -8.47 3.03 -16.24
C GLN A 246 -7.02 2.79 -15.85
N LEU A 247 -6.42 3.66 -15.03
CA LEU A 247 -5.07 3.44 -14.52
C LEU A 247 -4.99 2.19 -13.63
N ILE A 248 -5.98 1.97 -12.78
CA ILE A 248 -6.03 0.79 -11.89
C ILE A 248 -6.16 -0.51 -12.70
N GLU A 249 -6.99 -0.52 -13.74
CA GLU A 249 -7.12 -1.65 -14.67
C GLU A 249 -5.82 -1.96 -15.42
N CYS A 250 -4.98 -0.95 -15.67
CA CYS A 250 -3.65 -1.14 -16.25
C CYS A 250 -2.64 -1.79 -15.29
N ILE A 251 -2.85 -1.65 -13.98
CA ILE A 251 -1.97 -2.21 -12.94
C ILE A 251 -2.26 -3.70 -12.78
N ILE A 252 -3.52 -4.07 -12.60
CA ILE A 252 -3.95 -5.48 -12.60
C ILE A 252 -5.21 -5.61 -13.46
N PRO A 253 -5.07 -6.14 -14.69
CA PRO A 253 -6.20 -6.37 -15.58
C PRO A 253 -7.18 -7.38 -14.97
N ARG A 254 -8.48 -7.06 -14.98
CA ARG A 254 -9.54 -7.95 -14.46
C ARG A 254 -9.68 -9.25 -15.26
N VAL A 255 -9.26 -9.25 -16.54
CA VAL A 255 -9.60 -10.26 -17.55
C VAL A 255 -8.71 -11.51 -17.51
N ASN A 256 -7.51 -11.46 -16.94
CA ASN A 256 -6.56 -12.58 -16.96
C ASN A 256 -6.29 -13.16 -15.55
N PRO A 257 -7.19 -14.02 -15.02
CA PRO A 257 -7.02 -14.63 -13.69
C PRO A 257 -5.78 -15.52 -13.57
N ILE A 258 -5.40 -16.24 -14.63
CA ILE A 258 -4.33 -17.25 -14.62
C ILE A 258 -2.94 -16.63 -14.33
N GLY A 259 -2.73 -15.35 -14.66
CA GLY A 259 -1.45 -14.65 -14.43
C GLY A 259 -1.44 -13.66 -13.25
N LYS A 260 -2.53 -13.51 -12.48
CA LYS A 260 -2.65 -12.42 -11.48
C LYS A 260 -1.50 -12.37 -10.48
N MET A 261 -1.00 -13.53 -10.06
CA MET A 261 0.00 -13.64 -8.99
C MET A 261 1.42 -13.37 -9.46
N ASP A 262 1.78 -13.88 -10.64
CA ASP A 262 3.05 -13.53 -11.29
C ASP A 262 3.05 -12.06 -11.70
N ASN A 263 1.92 -11.55 -12.19
CA ASN A 263 1.73 -10.13 -12.47
C ASN A 263 1.85 -9.28 -11.21
N ALA A 264 1.40 -9.74 -10.04
CA ALA A 264 1.54 -9.00 -8.80
C ALA A 264 3.00 -8.68 -8.46
N LYS A 265 3.90 -9.66 -8.58
CA LYS A 265 5.35 -9.47 -8.35
C LYS A 265 5.96 -8.51 -9.37
N ILE A 266 5.56 -8.64 -10.64
CA ILE A 266 5.96 -7.75 -11.74
C ILE A 266 5.50 -6.31 -11.48
N VAL A 267 4.28 -6.13 -10.96
CA VAL A 267 3.73 -4.82 -10.60
C VAL A 267 4.44 -4.23 -9.39
N VAL A 268 4.76 -5.04 -8.36
CA VAL A 268 5.59 -4.56 -7.24
C VAL A 268 6.93 -4.05 -7.78
N GLU A 269 7.58 -4.78 -8.70
CA GLU A 269 8.81 -4.32 -9.35
C GLU A 269 8.59 -3.02 -10.12
N LEU A 270 7.53 -2.92 -10.93
CA LEU A 270 7.18 -1.71 -11.67
C LEU A 270 7.02 -0.49 -10.77
N LEU A 271 6.30 -0.64 -9.66
CA LEU A 271 6.00 0.46 -8.73
C LEU A 271 7.21 0.84 -7.87
N THR A 272 8.23 -0.02 -7.78
CA THR A 272 9.41 0.20 -6.92
C THR A 272 10.72 0.43 -7.68
N THR A 273 10.75 0.18 -8.98
CA THR A 273 11.97 0.32 -9.79
C THR A 273 12.46 1.77 -9.89
N THR A 274 13.78 1.92 -9.95
CA THR A 274 14.48 3.20 -10.21
C THR A 274 15.07 3.26 -11.63
N ASP A 275 14.80 2.24 -12.45
CA ASP A 275 15.23 2.17 -13.85
C ASP A 275 14.06 2.47 -14.79
N LEU A 276 14.19 3.56 -15.54
CA LEU A 276 13.20 4.00 -16.53
C LEU A 276 12.95 2.95 -17.62
N LEU A 277 14.02 2.33 -18.16
CA LEU A 277 13.90 1.34 -19.23
C LEU A 277 13.21 0.09 -18.71
N ARG A 278 13.55 -0.34 -17.49
CA ARG A 278 12.88 -1.47 -16.84
C ARG A 278 11.39 -1.19 -16.63
N ALA A 279 11.04 0.02 -16.17
CA ALA A 279 9.64 0.43 -16.03
C ALA A 279 8.89 0.39 -17.38
N GLU A 280 9.50 0.88 -18.45
CA GLU A 280 8.90 0.82 -19.80
C GLU A 280 8.75 -0.62 -20.32
N GLN A 281 9.70 -1.50 -20.03
CA GLN A 281 9.61 -2.93 -20.40
C GLN A 281 8.46 -3.62 -19.67
N ILE A 282 8.35 -3.42 -18.35
CA ILE A 282 7.29 -4.03 -17.55
C ILE A 282 5.92 -3.46 -17.97
N ALA A 283 5.80 -2.15 -18.17
CA ALA A 283 4.55 -1.54 -18.64
C ALA A 283 4.10 -2.09 -20.00
N LYS A 284 5.05 -2.33 -20.94
CA LYS A 284 4.76 -3.00 -22.22
C LYS A 284 4.25 -4.42 -22.04
N TYR A 285 4.87 -5.18 -21.13
CA TYR A 285 4.42 -6.53 -20.80
C TYR A 285 2.99 -6.52 -20.26
N LEU A 286 2.71 -5.72 -19.23
CA LEU A 286 1.37 -5.63 -18.61
C LEU A 286 0.31 -5.16 -19.60
N HIS A 287 0.61 -4.16 -20.44
CA HIS A 287 -0.29 -3.69 -21.48
C HIS A 287 -0.61 -4.79 -22.50
N LYS A 288 0.39 -5.62 -22.88
CA LYS A 288 0.15 -6.77 -23.75
C LYS A 288 -0.72 -7.82 -23.06
N GLU A 289 -0.43 -8.17 -21.81
CA GLU A 289 -1.24 -9.15 -21.05
C GLU A 289 -2.70 -8.71 -20.88
N ALA A 290 -2.94 -7.41 -20.70
CA ALA A 290 -4.29 -6.83 -20.57
C ALA A 290 -5.12 -6.95 -21.86
N ASN A 291 -4.46 -6.99 -23.02
CA ASN A 291 -5.07 -6.99 -24.35
C ASN A 291 -4.96 -8.35 -25.07
N LYS A 292 -4.65 -9.44 -24.34
CA LYS A 292 -4.76 -10.79 -24.88
C LYS A 292 -6.22 -11.22 -24.90
N GLU A 293 -6.71 -11.57 -26.08
CA GLU A 293 -8.01 -12.25 -26.30
C GLU A 293 -8.00 -13.68 -25.76
#